data_AF-A0A5C5FQ32-F1
#
_entry.id   AF-A0A5C5FQ32-F1
#
_cell.length_a   1.000
_cell.length_b   1.000
_cell.length_c   1.000
_cell.angle_alpha   90.00
_cell.angle_beta   90.00
_cell.angle_gamma   90.00
#
_symmetry.space_group_name_H-M   'P 1'
#
loop_
_entity.id
_entity.type
_entity.pdbx_description
1 polymer ?
#
loop_
_entity_poly.entity_id
_entity_poly.type
_entity_poly.pdbx_seq_one_letter_code
_entity_poly.pdbx_strand_id
1 'polypeptide(L)'
;MATTTTATTAPLPVCRACDRPTPLHCSSCHHTPFCSTNCHIVLAATHPWVCSQPADSFTFPPLTATEKRQLETAYESNNVQLKDVWTKSAEVMHEHGWDWDQYPTLFTQLALGTSGIAEPGRSVLLSELHWVLLNARNFKAAPVTTLPPWTYTALTARWILDGMRNPQNAGTFPSYAAASLGDIVPLLHRLLIYWTVSSPTLTGFTKASIKRTQKLALERLEATAPLELALGTVEEKKRVGAYARKVVELFVKKKV
;
A
#
# COMPACT_ATOMS: atom_id res chain seq x y z
N MET A 1 3.65 54.46 -16.72
CA MET A 1 2.68 53.41 -16.35
C MET A 1 3.46 52.28 -15.73
N ALA A 2 3.30 52.06 -14.42
CA ALA A 2 3.99 50.99 -13.70
C ALA A 2 3.20 49.69 -13.85
N THR A 3 3.85 48.69 -14.44
CA THR A 3 3.28 47.35 -14.64
C THR A 3 3.35 46.61 -13.30
N THR A 4 2.26 46.61 -12.55
CA THR A 4 2.14 45.83 -11.32
C THR A 4 2.03 44.35 -11.69
N THR A 5 3.15 43.63 -11.66
CA THR A 5 3.16 42.17 -11.78
C THR A 5 2.57 41.59 -10.50
N THR A 6 1.29 41.23 -10.51
CA THR A 6 0.69 40.39 -9.48
C THR A 6 1.41 39.04 -9.46
N ALA A 7 2.33 38.87 -8.51
CA ALA A 7 2.93 37.59 -8.20
C ALA A 7 1.82 36.65 -7.72
N THR A 8 1.38 35.75 -8.60
CA THR A 8 0.44 34.68 -8.24
C THR A 8 1.19 33.71 -7.34
N THR A 9 1.00 33.80 -6.03
CA THR A 9 1.61 32.87 -5.07
C THR A 9 1.10 31.47 -5.36
N ALA A 10 1.99 30.56 -5.76
CA ALA A 10 1.63 29.16 -5.99
C ALA A 10 1.01 28.58 -4.71
N PRO A 11 -0.08 27.79 -4.82
CA PRO A 11 -0.70 27.19 -3.65
C PRO A 11 0.30 26.29 -2.92
N LEU A 12 0.37 26.43 -1.59
CA LEU A 12 1.24 25.62 -0.76
C LEU A 12 0.88 24.13 -0.86
N PRO A 13 1.87 23.22 -0.83
CA PRO A 13 1.60 21.80 -0.79
C PRO A 13 0.90 21.41 0.51
N VAL A 14 0.21 20.28 0.45
CA VAL A 14 -0.68 19.79 1.49
C VAL A 14 0.04 18.71 2.30
N CYS A 15 0.14 18.89 3.62
CA CYS A 15 0.80 17.91 4.49
C CYS A 15 0.22 16.50 4.30
N ARG A 16 1.07 15.50 3.99
CA ARG A 16 0.63 14.12 3.75
C ARG A 16 -0.08 13.50 4.96
N ALA A 17 0.28 13.90 6.18
CA ALA A 17 -0.35 13.39 7.40
C ALA A 17 -1.61 14.16 7.82
N CYS A 18 -1.67 15.49 7.64
CA CYS A 18 -2.64 16.37 8.32
C CYS A 18 -3.47 17.28 7.40
N ASP A 19 -3.18 17.31 6.09
CA ASP A 19 -3.71 18.21 5.06
C ASP A 19 -3.64 19.71 5.32
N ARG A 20 -2.98 20.14 6.39
CA ARG A 20 -2.71 21.58 6.55
C ARG A 20 -1.73 22.01 5.44
N PRO A 21 -1.98 23.17 4.80
CA PRO A 21 -1.02 23.78 3.90
C PRO A 21 0.32 23.93 4.62
N THR A 22 1.41 23.58 3.95
CA THR A 22 2.73 23.65 4.55
C THR A 22 3.81 23.94 3.52
N PRO A 23 4.78 24.80 3.84
CA PRO A 23 5.98 24.96 3.03
C PRO A 23 7.04 23.89 3.35
N LEU A 24 6.85 23.11 4.43
CA LEU A 24 7.85 22.19 4.93
C LEU A 24 7.80 20.85 4.18
N HIS A 25 8.98 20.34 3.85
CA HIS A 25 9.19 19.07 3.16
C HIS A 25 10.30 18.28 3.85
N CYS A 26 10.32 16.97 3.61
CA CYS A 26 11.48 16.16 3.97
C CYS A 26 12.73 16.73 3.33
N SER A 27 13.76 16.99 4.14
CA SER A 27 15.02 17.56 3.67
C SER A 27 15.81 16.61 2.76
N SER A 28 15.49 15.31 2.78
CA SER A 28 16.18 14.30 1.99
C SER A 28 15.53 14.11 0.62
N CYS A 29 14.21 13.93 0.56
CA CYS A 29 13.52 13.69 -0.72
C CYS A 29 12.88 14.93 -1.33
N HIS A 30 12.72 16.02 -0.57
CA HIS A 30 12.06 17.27 -0.94
C HIS A 30 10.60 17.17 -1.40
N HIS A 31 10.03 15.97 -1.53
CA HIS A 31 8.70 15.76 -2.12
C HIS A 31 7.62 15.35 -1.14
N THR A 32 7.97 14.96 0.09
CA THR A 32 6.98 14.59 1.11
C THR A 32 6.71 15.78 2.03
N PRO A 33 5.58 16.51 1.86
CA PRO A 33 5.23 17.64 2.71
C PRO A 33 4.71 17.19 4.08
N PHE A 34 5.13 17.88 5.15
CA PHE A 34 4.61 17.66 6.51
C PHE A 34 4.46 18.97 7.29
N CYS A 35 3.42 19.11 8.10
CA CYS A 35 3.10 20.38 8.77
C CYS A 35 3.79 20.57 10.14
N SER A 36 4.42 19.53 10.69
CA SER A 36 5.09 19.57 12.01
C SER A 36 5.95 18.33 12.25
N THR A 37 6.79 18.36 13.30
CA THR A 37 7.53 17.19 13.78
C THR A 37 6.61 16.00 14.09
N ASN A 38 5.44 16.23 14.67
CA ASN A 38 4.48 15.15 14.92
C ASN A 38 4.01 14.50 13.61
N CYS A 39 3.75 15.29 12.57
CA CYS A 39 3.35 14.74 11.27
C CYS A 39 4.49 14.01 10.57
N HIS A 40 5.74 14.41 10.80
CA HIS A 40 6.89 13.65 10.36
C HIS A 40 7.00 12.30 11.10
N ILE A 41 6.80 12.28 12.43
CA ILE A 41 6.79 11.05 13.25
C ILE A 41 5.71 10.08 12.79
N VAL A 42 4.50 10.55 12.43
CA VAL A 42 3.43 9.71 11.85
C VAL A 42 3.95 8.88 10.68
N LEU A 43 4.76 9.49 9.82
CA LEU A 43 5.21 8.87 8.59
C LEU A 43 6.50 8.06 8.81
N ALA A 44 7.18 8.18 9.95
CA ALA A 44 8.55 7.69 10.14
C ALA A 44 8.73 6.18 9.91
N ALA A 45 7.71 5.35 10.19
CA ALA A 45 7.82 3.90 10.01
C ALA A 45 7.80 3.44 8.54
N THR A 46 7.24 4.26 7.64
CA THR A 46 7.06 3.91 6.21
C THR A 46 7.75 4.90 5.27
N HIS A 47 8.01 6.12 5.74
CA HIS A 47 8.65 7.18 4.98
C HIS A 47 10.05 6.83 4.48
N PRO A 48 10.96 6.13 5.21
CA PRO A 48 12.29 5.85 4.68
C PRO A 48 12.27 5.17 3.31
N TRP A 49 11.33 4.25 3.09
CA TRP A 49 11.14 3.62 1.79
C TRP A 49 10.54 4.57 0.77
N VAL A 50 9.45 5.27 1.12
CA VAL A 50 8.80 6.27 0.23
C VAL A 50 9.75 7.43 -0.15
N CYS A 51 10.64 7.81 0.76
CA CYS A 51 11.64 8.87 0.60
C CYS A 51 12.63 8.54 -0.53
N SER A 52 12.91 7.25 -0.74
CA SER A 52 13.82 6.79 -1.79
C SER A 52 13.19 6.71 -3.19
N GLN A 53 11.88 6.93 -3.30
CA GLN A 53 11.12 6.76 -4.53
C GLN A 53 10.78 8.10 -5.20
N PRO A 54 10.54 8.09 -6.52
CA PRO A 54 9.85 9.20 -7.21
C PRO A 54 8.49 9.52 -6.58
N ALA A 55 8.13 10.80 -6.57
CA ALA A 55 6.95 11.32 -5.87
C ALA A 55 5.60 10.77 -6.40
N ASP A 56 5.59 10.31 -7.64
CA ASP A 56 4.44 9.79 -8.40
C ASP A 56 4.45 8.26 -8.53
N SER A 57 5.34 7.57 -7.83
CA SER A 57 5.46 6.12 -7.84
C SER A 57 5.03 5.49 -6.51
N PHE A 58 4.71 4.19 -6.55
CA PHE A 58 4.50 3.38 -5.35
C PHE A 58 5.06 1.98 -5.59
N THR A 59 6.07 1.61 -4.81
CA THR A 59 6.58 0.22 -4.80
C THR A 59 6.63 -0.33 -3.39
N PHE A 60 6.50 -1.64 -3.24
CA PHE A 60 6.60 -2.30 -1.94
C PHE A 60 8.06 -2.46 -1.51
N PRO A 61 8.39 -2.32 -0.21
CA PRO A 61 9.75 -2.55 0.28
C PRO A 61 10.17 -4.01 0.09
N PRO A 62 11.48 -4.29 0.07
CA PRO A 62 12.02 -5.62 0.26
C PRO A 62 11.39 -6.31 1.46
N LEU A 63 11.32 -7.64 1.41
CA LEU A 63 10.90 -8.42 2.57
C LEU A 63 11.86 -8.17 3.72
N THR A 64 11.33 -8.01 4.92
CA THR A 64 12.16 -8.06 6.12
C THR A 64 12.69 -9.47 6.35
N ALA A 65 13.78 -9.61 7.11
CA ALA A 65 14.32 -10.91 7.49
C ALA A 65 13.27 -11.80 8.21
N THR A 66 12.37 -11.18 8.97
CA THR A 66 11.27 -11.85 9.66
C THR A 66 10.21 -12.36 8.68
N GLU A 67 9.77 -11.53 7.73
CA GLU A 67 8.78 -11.91 6.70
C GLU A 67 9.33 -13.02 5.80
N LYS A 68 10.61 -12.89 5.38
CA LYS A 68 11.31 -13.94 4.64
C LYS A 68 11.22 -15.28 5.37
N ARG A 69 11.63 -15.33 6.64
CA ARG A 69 11.62 -16.57 7.43
C ARG A 69 10.22 -17.17 7.56
N GLN A 70 9.20 -16.33 7.73
CA GLN A 70 7.81 -16.77 7.83
C GLN A 70 7.28 -17.34 6.52
N LEU A 71 7.68 -16.77 5.38
CA LEU A 71 7.39 -17.33 4.07
C LEU A 71 8.10 -18.66 3.84
N GLU A 72 9.36 -18.80 4.27
CA GLU A 72 10.10 -20.08 4.23
C GLU A 72 9.37 -21.15 5.07
N THR A 73 8.99 -20.83 6.31
CA THR A 73 8.19 -21.75 7.14
C THR A 73 6.86 -22.12 6.50
N ALA A 74 6.14 -21.15 5.92
CA ALA A 74 4.87 -21.42 5.24
C ALA A 74 5.05 -22.29 3.99
N TYR A 75 6.13 -22.09 3.25
CA TYR A 75 6.50 -22.88 2.08
C TYR A 75 6.87 -24.31 2.46
N GLU A 76 7.71 -24.51 3.47
CA GLU A 76 8.08 -25.85 3.98
C GLU A 76 6.87 -26.59 4.56
N SER A 77 5.96 -25.87 5.20
CA SER A 77 4.77 -26.44 5.80
C SER A 77 3.72 -26.88 4.79
N ASN A 78 3.88 -26.56 3.48
CA ASN A 78 2.92 -26.62 2.37
C ASN A 78 1.70 -27.54 2.62
N ASN A 79 0.81 -27.08 3.49
CA ASN A 79 -0.32 -27.88 3.92
C ASN A 79 -1.43 -27.73 2.88
N VAL A 80 -2.36 -28.68 2.86
CA VAL A 80 -3.52 -28.63 1.95
C VAL A 80 -4.28 -27.29 2.06
N GLN A 81 -4.21 -26.62 3.22
CA GLN A 81 -4.90 -25.35 3.48
C GLN A 81 -4.24 -24.13 2.81
N LEU A 82 -2.92 -24.17 2.55
CA LEU A 82 -2.19 -23.08 1.90
C LEU A 82 -2.06 -23.27 0.39
N LYS A 83 -2.33 -24.46 -0.14
CA LYS A 83 -2.17 -24.76 -1.57
C LYS A 83 -2.82 -23.71 -2.49
N ASP A 84 -4.07 -23.37 -2.22
CA ASP A 84 -4.83 -22.39 -3.03
C ASP A 84 -4.41 -20.93 -2.76
N VAL A 85 -3.76 -20.68 -1.62
CA VAL A 85 -3.26 -19.35 -1.25
C VAL A 85 -2.06 -18.97 -2.13
N TRP A 86 -1.25 -19.96 -2.50
CA TRP A 86 -0.04 -19.74 -3.30
C TRP A 86 -0.31 -19.52 -4.79
N THR A 87 -1.45 -19.99 -5.32
CA THR A 87 -1.77 -20.01 -6.76
C THR A 87 -1.43 -18.69 -7.46
N LYS A 88 -1.90 -17.57 -6.93
CA LYS A 88 -1.68 -16.27 -7.59
C LYS A 88 -0.22 -15.80 -7.51
N SER A 89 0.47 -16.07 -6.41
CA SER A 89 1.91 -15.79 -6.32
C SER A 89 2.71 -16.65 -7.30
N ALA A 90 2.30 -17.91 -7.52
CA ALA A 90 2.96 -18.83 -8.43
C ALA A 90 2.78 -18.42 -9.89
N GLU A 91 1.59 -17.93 -10.27
CA GLU A 91 1.35 -17.33 -11.58
C GLU A 91 2.29 -16.15 -11.85
N VAL A 92 2.34 -15.18 -10.92
CA VAL A 92 3.20 -13.99 -11.06
C VAL A 92 4.68 -14.38 -11.12
N MET A 93 5.11 -15.38 -10.34
CA MET A 93 6.48 -15.87 -10.40
C MET A 93 6.83 -16.52 -11.74
N HIS A 94 5.94 -17.38 -12.25
CA HIS A 94 6.14 -18.05 -13.52
C HIS A 94 6.21 -17.06 -14.68
N GLU A 95 5.38 -16.01 -14.66
CA GLU A 95 5.46 -14.88 -15.62
C GLU A 95 6.83 -14.18 -15.61
N HIS A 96 7.57 -14.28 -14.51
CA HIS A 96 8.92 -13.73 -14.35
C HIS A 96 10.04 -14.79 -14.44
N GLY A 97 9.74 -15.99 -14.92
CA GLY A 97 10.72 -17.05 -15.17
C GLY A 97 11.19 -17.79 -13.93
N TRP A 98 10.40 -17.77 -12.86
CA TRP A 98 10.68 -18.51 -11.62
C TRP A 98 9.74 -19.70 -11.45
N ASP A 99 10.30 -20.82 -10.98
CA ASP A 99 9.56 -22.05 -10.69
C ASP A 99 9.32 -22.25 -9.18
N TRP A 100 8.39 -23.15 -8.85
CA TRP A 100 7.96 -23.41 -7.47
C TRP A 100 9.09 -23.80 -6.53
N ASP A 101 10.01 -24.65 -6.98
CA ASP A 101 11.15 -25.12 -6.19
C ASP A 101 12.19 -24.02 -5.89
N GLN A 102 12.09 -22.88 -6.57
CA GLN A 102 13.00 -21.74 -6.43
C GLN A 102 12.49 -20.67 -5.46
N TYR A 103 11.32 -20.85 -4.85
CA TYR A 103 10.73 -19.92 -3.88
C TYR A 103 11.69 -19.49 -2.75
N PRO A 104 12.40 -20.41 -2.05
CA PRO A 104 13.34 -20.02 -0.99
C PRO A 104 14.46 -19.10 -1.49
N THR A 105 14.99 -19.37 -2.68
CA THR A 105 16.00 -18.52 -3.33
C THR A 105 15.41 -17.15 -3.66
N LEU A 106 14.22 -17.11 -4.24
CA LEU A 106 13.57 -15.85 -4.57
C LEU A 106 13.23 -15.02 -3.32
N PHE A 107 12.76 -15.64 -2.23
CA PHE A 107 12.54 -14.93 -0.96
C PHE A 107 13.81 -14.25 -0.46
N THR A 108 14.95 -14.93 -0.58
CA THR A 108 16.26 -14.36 -0.24
C THR A 108 16.57 -13.15 -1.11
N GLN A 109 16.37 -13.25 -2.43
CA GLN A 109 16.64 -12.12 -3.33
C GLN A 109 15.66 -10.96 -3.13
N LEU A 110 14.39 -11.24 -2.83
CA LEU A 110 13.38 -10.22 -2.52
C LEU A 110 13.67 -9.51 -1.19
N ALA A 111 14.25 -10.20 -0.21
CA ALA A 111 14.68 -9.60 1.05
C ALA A 111 15.94 -8.71 0.88
N LEU A 112 16.83 -9.09 -0.03
CA LEU A 112 18.03 -8.31 -0.37
C LEU A 112 17.76 -7.18 -1.38
N GLY A 113 16.59 -7.17 -2.03
CA GLY A 113 16.27 -6.23 -3.11
C GLY A 113 16.98 -6.54 -4.43
N THR A 114 17.35 -7.80 -4.68
CA THR A 114 18.19 -8.24 -5.82
C THR A 114 17.50 -9.26 -6.73
N SER A 115 16.16 -9.35 -6.74
CA SER A 115 15.40 -10.41 -7.43
C SER A 115 15.43 -10.40 -8.95
N GLY A 116 16.01 -9.38 -9.59
CA GLY A 116 16.00 -9.20 -11.05
C GLY A 116 14.62 -8.90 -11.66
N ILE A 117 13.53 -9.07 -10.90
CA ILE A 117 12.16 -8.75 -11.31
C ILE A 117 12.00 -7.22 -11.34
N ALA A 118 11.65 -6.68 -12.51
CA ALA A 118 11.39 -5.25 -12.69
C ALA A 118 10.04 -4.83 -12.08
N GLU A 119 9.89 -3.52 -11.82
CA GLU A 119 8.57 -2.95 -11.50
C GLU A 119 7.68 -2.91 -12.75
N PRO A 120 6.35 -3.07 -12.62
CA PRO A 120 5.60 -3.25 -11.37
C PRO A 120 5.56 -4.71 -10.87
N GLY A 121 6.12 -5.66 -11.62
CA GLY A 121 6.06 -7.10 -11.33
C GLY A 121 6.55 -7.47 -9.93
N ARG A 122 7.66 -6.87 -9.48
CA ARG A 122 8.20 -7.08 -8.13
C ARG A 122 7.20 -6.67 -7.05
N SER A 123 6.57 -5.50 -7.20
CA SER A 123 5.56 -5.01 -6.26
C SER A 123 4.29 -5.84 -6.26
N VAL A 124 3.87 -6.35 -7.43
CA VAL A 124 2.74 -7.30 -7.53
C VAL A 124 3.07 -8.60 -6.79
N LEU A 125 4.25 -9.17 -7.02
CA LEU A 125 4.67 -10.38 -6.32
C LEU A 125 4.73 -10.16 -4.81
N LEU A 126 5.34 -9.08 -4.35
CA LEU A 126 5.37 -8.74 -2.92
C LEU A 126 3.97 -8.59 -2.35
N SER A 127 3.02 -7.99 -3.08
CA SER A 127 1.63 -7.91 -2.64
C SER A 127 1.01 -9.30 -2.42
N GLU A 128 1.24 -10.24 -3.34
CA GLU A 128 0.77 -11.62 -3.21
C GLU A 128 1.47 -12.37 -2.06
N LEU A 129 2.77 -12.17 -1.85
CA LEU A 129 3.48 -12.81 -0.72
C LEU A 129 3.00 -12.28 0.64
N HIS A 130 2.63 -11.00 0.74
CA HIS A 130 1.99 -10.46 1.93
C HIS A 130 0.59 -11.07 2.19
N TRP A 131 -0.14 -11.42 1.12
CA TRP A 131 -1.37 -12.22 1.24
C TRP A 131 -1.09 -13.61 1.79
N VAL A 132 -0.02 -14.26 1.34
CA VAL A 132 0.39 -15.56 1.87
C VAL A 132 0.76 -15.46 3.36
N LEU A 133 1.54 -14.45 3.76
CA LEU A 133 1.91 -14.23 5.17
C LEU A 133 0.70 -14.10 6.09
N LEU A 134 -0.32 -13.35 5.68
CA LEU A 134 -1.55 -13.22 6.45
C LEU A 134 -2.23 -14.59 6.63
N ASN A 135 -2.35 -15.37 5.56
CA ASN A 135 -3.02 -16.65 5.59
C ASN A 135 -2.20 -17.68 6.38
N ALA A 136 -0.87 -17.69 6.25
CA ALA A 136 0.01 -18.51 7.07
C ALA A 136 -0.17 -18.21 8.56
N ARG A 137 -0.33 -16.94 8.94
CA ARG A 137 -0.67 -16.54 10.31
C ARG A 137 -2.03 -17.08 10.74
N ASN A 138 -3.07 -16.87 9.93
CA ASN A 138 -4.44 -17.25 10.25
C ASN A 138 -4.63 -18.78 10.34
N PHE A 139 -3.95 -19.54 9.48
CA PHE A 139 -3.92 -21.01 9.50
C PHE A 139 -2.91 -21.58 10.51
N LYS A 140 -2.26 -20.73 11.32
CA LYS A 140 -1.24 -21.11 12.31
C LYS A 140 -0.02 -21.84 11.73
N ALA A 141 0.23 -21.72 10.43
CA ALA A 141 1.48 -22.14 9.81
C ALA A 141 2.65 -21.21 10.20
N ALA A 142 2.35 -19.93 10.49
CA ALA A 142 3.30 -18.94 11.01
C ALA A 142 2.63 -18.04 12.07
N PRO A 143 2.35 -18.54 13.28
CA PRO A 143 1.48 -17.86 14.24
C PRO A 143 2.10 -16.61 14.90
N VAL A 144 3.43 -16.45 14.83
CA VAL A 144 4.17 -15.31 15.41
C VAL A 144 4.32 -14.14 14.43
N THR A 145 3.60 -14.19 13.30
CA THR A 145 3.69 -13.16 12.26
C THR A 145 3.09 -11.83 12.71
N THR A 146 3.98 -10.85 12.91
CA THR A 146 3.61 -9.43 13.09
C THR A 146 3.56 -8.78 11.73
N LEU A 147 2.40 -8.27 11.33
CA LEU A 147 2.19 -7.67 10.02
C LEU A 147 2.54 -6.16 10.04
N PRO A 148 3.54 -5.68 9.29
CA PRO A 148 3.80 -4.26 9.17
C PRO A 148 2.68 -3.53 8.38
N PRO A 149 2.66 -2.18 8.42
CA PRO A 149 1.74 -1.38 7.60
C PRO A 149 1.76 -1.73 6.11
N TRP A 150 2.91 -2.16 5.60
CA TRP A 150 3.09 -2.61 4.22
C TRP A 150 2.26 -3.83 3.89
N THR A 151 2.17 -4.81 4.80
CA THR A 151 1.32 -5.98 4.59
C THR A 151 -0.14 -5.56 4.46
N TYR A 152 -0.66 -4.75 5.38
CA TYR A 152 -2.05 -4.30 5.33
C TYR A 152 -2.35 -3.46 4.09
N THR A 153 -1.37 -2.69 3.63
CA THR A 153 -1.47 -1.93 2.38
C THR A 153 -1.55 -2.87 1.17
N ALA A 154 -0.69 -3.89 1.10
CA ALA A 154 -0.74 -4.94 0.06
C ALA A 154 -2.08 -5.67 0.05
N LEU A 155 -2.55 -6.12 1.22
CA LEU A 155 -3.81 -6.83 1.37
C LEU A 155 -5.01 -5.99 0.90
N THR A 156 -5.02 -4.71 1.29
CA THR A 156 -6.08 -3.77 0.87
C THR A 156 -6.01 -3.51 -0.63
N ALA A 157 -4.81 -3.30 -1.18
CA ALA A 157 -4.58 -3.08 -2.60
C ALA A 157 -5.06 -4.26 -3.45
N ARG A 158 -4.71 -5.49 -3.04
CA ARG A 158 -5.15 -6.72 -3.68
C ARG A 158 -6.67 -6.81 -3.76
N TRP A 159 -7.37 -6.60 -2.65
CA TRP A 159 -8.83 -6.66 -2.63
C TRP A 159 -9.48 -5.56 -3.46
N ILE A 160 -8.88 -4.37 -3.52
CA ILE A 160 -9.32 -3.29 -4.41
C ILE A 160 -9.19 -3.73 -5.87
N LEU A 161 -8.02 -4.24 -6.27
CA LEU A 161 -7.76 -4.71 -7.63
C LEU A 161 -8.65 -5.89 -8.02
N ASP A 162 -8.81 -6.88 -7.15
CA ASP A 162 -9.70 -8.03 -7.38
C ASP A 162 -11.15 -7.58 -7.54
N GLY A 163 -11.61 -6.67 -6.69
CA GLY A 163 -12.95 -6.08 -6.77
C GLY A 163 -13.16 -5.32 -8.08
N MET A 164 -12.16 -4.58 -8.54
CA MET A 164 -12.19 -3.84 -9.81
C MET A 164 -12.18 -4.78 -11.03
N ARG A 165 -11.44 -5.88 -10.97
CA ARG A 165 -11.29 -6.87 -12.06
C ARG A 165 -12.41 -7.90 -12.11
N ASN A 166 -13.28 -7.97 -11.11
CA ASN A 166 -14.36 -8.96 -11.06
C ASN A 166 -15.33 -8.77 -12.26
N PRO A 167 -15.51 -9.79 -13.13
CA PRO A 167 -16.39 -9.70 -14.29
C PRO A 167 -17.85 -9.36 -13.97
N GLN A 168 -18.35 -9.76 -12.79
CA GLN A 168 -19.70 -9.42 -12.34
C GLN A 168 -19.84 -7.92 -12.06
N ASN A 169 -18.74 -7.26 -11.71
CA ASN A 169 -18.68 -5.82 -11.52
C ASN A 169 -18.46 -5.08 -12.86
N ALA A 170 -18.08 -5.76 -13.95
CA ALA A 170 -17.77 -5.14 -15.25
C ALA A 170 -18.97 -4.41 -15.88
N GLY A 171 -20.21 -4.86 -15.62
CA GLY A 171 -21.43 -4.14 -16.02
C GLY A 171 -21.62 -2.78 -15.33
N THR A 172 -20.90 -2.55 -14.23
CA THR A 172 -20.87 -1.29 -13.48
C THR A 172 -19.56 -0.51 -13.69
N PHE A 173 -18.54 -1.16 -14.25
CA PHE A 173 -17.17 -0.68 -14.35
C PHE A 173 -16.48 -1.18 -15.65
N PRO A 174 -16.83 -0.63 -16.82
CA PRO A 174 -16.37 -1.12 -18.12
C PRO A 174 -14.85 -1.06 -18.39
N SER A 175 -14.05 -0.31 -17.60
CA SER A 175 -12.63 -0.06 -17.91
C SER A 175 -11.60 -0.79 -17.03
N TYR A 176 -12.02 -1.64 -16.10
CA TYR A 176 -11.17 -2.03 -14.96
C TYR A 176 -10.51 -3.42 -15.04
N ALA A 177 -10.77 -4.20 -16.08
CA ALA A 177 -10.17 -5.53 -16.25
C ALA A 177 -8.62 -5.50 -16.29
N ALA A 178 -8.05 -4.38 -16.75
CA ALA A 178 -6.61 -4.16 -16.83
C ALA A 178 -6.03 -3.32 -15.69
N ALA A 179 -6.84 -2.93 -14.68
CA ALA A 179 -6.39 -2.06 -13.60
C ALA A 179 -5.18 -2.66 -12.87
N SER A 180 -4.19 -1.83 -12.56
CA SER A 180 -2.89 -2.19 -12.01
C SER A 180 -2.57 -1.37 -10.75
N LEU A 181 -1.44 -1.65 -10.09
CA LEU A 181 -0.97 -0.84 -8.97
C LEU A 181 -0.72 0.63 -9.39
N GLY A 182 -0.22 0.83 -10.62
CA GLY A 182 0.05 2.16 -11.18
C GLY A 182 -1.20 3.04 -11.23
N ASP A 183 -2.34 2.44 -11.53
CA ASP A 183 -3.61 3.16 -11.69
C ASP A 183 -4.19 3.68 -10.37
N ILE A 184 -3.73 3.12 -9.24
CA ILE A 184 -4.21 3.44 -7.89
C ILE A 184 -3.12 4.00 -6.97
N VAL A 185 -1.96 4.41 -7.49
CA VAL A 185 -0.83 4.97 -6.71
C VAL A 185 -1.26 6.00 -5.65
N PRO A 186 -2.09 7.02 -5.97
CA PRO A 186 -2.53 7.99 -4.98
C PRO A 186 -3.29 7.36 -3.80
N LEU A 187 -4.14 6.35 -4.08
CA LEU A 187 -4.84 5.60 -3.04
C LEU A 187 -3.87 4.77 -2.20
N LEU A 188 -2.87 4.14 -2.81
CA LEU A 188 -1.87 3.34 -2.09
C LEU A 188 -1.09 4.18 -1.08
N HIS A 189 -0.70 5.40 -1.43
CA HIS A 189 -0.07 6.34 -0.50
C HIS A 189 -0.99 6.67 0.69
N ARG A 190 -2.29 6.87 0.47
CA ARG A 190 -3.25 7.13 1.56
C ARG A 190 -3.51 5.90 2.42
N LEU A 191 -3.58 4.71 1.81
CA LEU A 191 -3.69 3.44 2.54
C LEU A 191 -2.48 3.22 3.43
N LEU A 192 -1.28 3.45 2.92
CA LEU A 192 -0.05 3.33 3.67
C LEU A 192 -0.07 4.25 4.90
N ILE A 193 -0.49 5.50 4.75
CA ILE A 193 -0.62 6.44 5.86
C ILE A 193 -1.63 5.92 6.90
N TYR A 194 -2.80 5.45 6.45
CA TYR A 194 -3.82 4.88 7.36
C TYR A 194 -3.27 3.70 8.17
N TRP A 195 -2.61 2.75 7.52
CA TRP A 195 -2.08 1.57 8.20
C TRP A 195 -0.86 1.91 9.06
N THR A 196 -0.08 2.92 8.70
CA THR A 196 1.01 3.42 9.53
C THR A 196 0.48 3.99 10.85
N VAL A 197 -0.58 4.81 10.80
CA VAL A 197 -1.18 5.40 12.02
C VAL A 197 -1.97 4.38 12.85
N SER A 198 -2.45 3.33 12.20
CA SER A 198 -3.19 2.24 12.85
C SER A 198 -2.27 1.17 13.42
N SER A 199 -0.97 1.24 13.11
CA SER A 199 0.01 0.27 13.57
C SER A 199 0.12 0.30 15.10
N PRO A 200 0.14 -0.86 15.77
CA PRO A 200 0.40 -0.93 17.22
C PRO A 200 1.82 -0.45 17.57
N THR A 201 2.73 -0.38 16.59
CA THR A 201 4.11 0.09 16.76
C THR A 201 4.25 1.61 16.73
N LEU A 202 3.17 2.37 16.46
CA LEU A 202 3.22 3.83 16.45
C LEU A 202 3.40 4.36 17.88
N THR A 203 4.55 4.98 18.15
CA THR A 203 4.87 5.61 19.43
C THR A 203 4.73 7.13 19.36
N GLY A 204 4.61 7.79 20.52
CA GLY A 204 4.57 9.25 20.62
C GLY A 204 3.20 9.91 20.33
N PHE A 205 2.13 9.13 20.17
CA PHE A 205 0.77 9.63 19.93
C PHE A 205 -0.21 9.27 21.05
N THR A 206 -1.11 10.21 21.37
CA THR A 206 -2.26 9.89 22.24
C THR A 206 -3.30 9.07 21.49
N LYS A 207 -4.08 8.25 22.20
CA LYS A 207 -5.21 7.50 21.62
C LYS A 207 -6.19 8.41 20.85
N ALA A 208 -6.43 9.62 21.34
CA ALA A 208 -7.30 10.59 20.68
C ALA A 208 -6.69 11.10 19.36
N SER A 209 -5.39 11.39 19.35
CA SER A 209 -4.65 11.80 18.15
C SER A 209 -4.63 10.71 17.08
N ILE A 210 -4.44 9.45 17.49
CA ILE A 210 -4.52 8.28 16.59
C ILE A 210 -5.91 8.21 15.94
N LYS A 211 -6.98 8.22 16.75
CA LYS A 211 -8.37 8.17 16.24
C LYS A 211 -8.69 9.30 15.28
N ARG A 212 -8.27 10.53 15.59
CA ARG A 212 -8.46 11.69 14.71
C ARG A 212 -7.75 11.50 13.37
N THR A 213 -6.50 11.02 13.41
CA THR A 213 -5.69 10.81 12.18
C THR A 213 -6.22 9.65 11.35
N GLN A 214 -6.68 8.57 11.98
CA GLN A 214 -7.36 7.45 11.31
C GLN A 214 -8.64 7.90 10.60
N LYS A 215 -9.49 8.68 11.29
CA LYS A 215 -10.71 9.24 10.69
C LYS A 215 -10.38 10.07 9.45
N LEU A 216 -9.41 10.97 9.57
CA LEU A 216 -8.96 11.83 8.48
C LEU A 216 -8.38 11.00 7.31
N ALA A 217 -7.58 9.98 7.59
CA ALA A 217 -7.04 9.10 6.56
C ALA A 217 -8.12 8.31 5.81
N LEU A 218 -9.20 7.86 6.49
CA LEU A 218 -10.34 7.22 5.83
C LEU A 218 -11.13 8.20 4.95
N GLU A 219 -11.37 9.42 5.42
CA GLU A 219 -12.03 10.47 4.64
C GLU A 219 -11.22 10.79 3.37
N ARG A 220 -9.89 10.75 3.45
CA ARG A 220 -8.99 10.94 2.30
C ARG A 220 -9.06 9.84 1.26
N LEU A 221 -9.22 8.57 1.66
CA LEU A 221 -9.29 7.47 0.70
C LEU A 221 -10.41 7.71 -0.31
N GLU A 222 -11.55 8.21 0.17
CA GLU A 222 -12.69 8.54 -0.68
C GLU A 222 -12.44 9.80 -1.52
N ALA A 223 -11.85 10.84 -0.92
CA ALA A 223 -11.56 12.11 -1.60
C ALA A 223 -10.44 12.04 -2.64
N THR A 224 -9.50 11.08 -2.52
CA THR A 224 -8.37 10.89 -3.45
C THR A 224 -8.84 10.48 -4.84
N ALA A 225 -9.93 9.73 -4.89
CA ALA A 225 -10.39 9.06 -6.09
C ALA A 225 -10.78 10.02 -7.23
N PRO A 226 -11.71 10.99 -7.06
CA PRO A 226 -12.21 11.82 -8.16
C PRO A 226 -11.15 12.64 -8.91
N LEU A 227 -9.96 12.86 -8.33
CA LEU A 227 -9.00 13.85 -8.82
C LEU A 227 -7.69 13.25 -9.33
N GLU A 228 -7.25 12.11 -8.79
CA GLU A 228 -5.85 11.68 -8.98
C GLU A 228 -5.70 10.27 -9.58
N LEU A 229 -6.78 9.48 -9.66
CA LEU A 229 -6.71 8.13 -10.24
C LEU A 229 -6.60 8.14 -11.76
N ALA A 230 -5.76 7.27 -12.30
CA ALA A 230 -5.61 7.04 -13.73
C ALA A 230 -6.63 6.01 -14.26
N LEU A 231 -7.91 6.13 -13.84
CA LEU A 231 -8.97 5.14 -14.09
C LEU A 231 -10.29 5.80 -14.48
N GLY A 232 -10.91 5.40 -15.59
CA GLY A 232 -12.33 5.69 -15.89
C GLY A 232 -12.80 7.15 -15.72
N THR A 233 -14.11 7.29 -15.57
CA THR A 233 -14.85 8.54 -15.32
C THR A 233 -14.74 8.97 -13.84
N VAL A 234 -15.06 10.23 -13.54
CA VAL A 234 -15.01 10.79 -12.17
C VAL A 234 -15.91 10.00 -11.21
N GLU A 235 -17.09 9.59 -11.65
CA GLU A 235 -18.05 8.80 -10.88
C GLU A 235 -17.49 7.40 -10.57
N GLU A 236 -16.87 6.76 -11.56
CA GLU A 236 -16.25 5.46 -11.36
C GLU A 236 -15.04 5.56 -10.41
N LYS A 237 -14.24 6.62 -10.51
CA LYS A 237 -13.15 6.89 -9.56
C LYS A 237 -13.69 7.03 -8.14
N LYS A 238 -14.71 7.88 -7.91
CA LYS A 238 -15.36 8.05 -6.59
C LYS A 238 -15.77 6.71 -5.97
N ARG A 239 -16.32 5.81 -6.78
CA ARG A 239 -16.70 4.45 -6.34
C ARG A 239 -15.48 3.63 -5.90
N VAL A 240 -14.34 3.73 -6.58
CA VAL A 240 -13.09 3.06 -6.16
C VAL A 240 -12.63 3.58 -4.80
N GLY A 241 -12.64 4.89 -4.56
CA GLY A 241 -12.31 5.47 -3.25
C GLY A 241 -13.24 4.98 -2.13
N ALA A 242 -14.54 4.98 -2.38
CA ALA A 242 -15.54 4.46 -1.45
C ALA A 242 -15.37 2.96 -1.19
N TYR A 243 -15.05 2.18 -2.23
CA TYR A 243 -14.76 0.75 -2.09
C TYR A 243 -13.49 0.51 -1.27
N ALA A 244 -12.41 1.25 -1.53
CA ALA A 244 -11.16 1.17 -0.76
C ALA A 244 -11.41 1.41 0.74
N ARG A 245 -12.19 2.45 1.08
CA ARG A 245 -12.61 2.71 2.46
C ARG A 245 -13.37 1.52 3.05
N LYS A 246 -14.34 0.96 2.32
CA LYS A 246 -15.12 -0.20 2.77
C LYS A 246 -14.24 -1.42 3.03
N VAL A 247 -13.24 -1.66 2.19
CA VAL A 247 -12.25 -2.73 2.40
C VAL A 247 -11.49 -2.49 3.70
N VAL A 248 -10.95 -1.29 3.93
CA VAL A 248 -10.25 -0.96 5.19
C VAL A 248 -11.16 -1.20 6.41
N GLU A 249 -12.40 -0.72 6.39
CA GLU A 249 -13.35 -0.90 7.49
C GLU A 249 -13.64 -2.39 7.77
N LEU A 250 -13.68 -3.23 6.73
CA LEU A 250 -13.84 -4.67 6.88
C LEU A 250 -12.63 -5.32 7.57
N PHE A 251 -11.41 -4.95 7.19
CA PHE A 251 -10.19 -5.46 7.83
C PHE A 251 -10.14 -5.10 9.32
N VAL A 252 -10.48 -3.84 9.65
CA VAL A 252 -10.56 -3.38 11.04
C VAL A 252 -11.61 -4.15 11.84
N LYS A 253 -12.82 -4.33 11.28
CA LYS A 253 -13.91 -5.06 11.95
C LYS A 253 -13.55 -6.53 12.17
N LYS A 254 -12.91 -7.16 11.19
CA LYS A 254 -12.47 -8.56 11.27
C LYS A 254 -11.24 -8.77 12.15
N LYS A 255 -10.61 -7.69 12.66
CA LYS A 255 -9.36 -7.74 13.44
C LYS A 255 -8.27 -8.53 12.71
N VAL A 256 -8.23 -8.35 11.39
CA VAL A 256 -7.21 -8.95 10.52
C VAL A 256 -5.86 -8.34 10.84
#